data_AF-A0A522VY86-F1
#
_entry.id   AF-A0A522VY86-F1
#
_cell.length_a   1.000
_cell.length_b   1.000
_cell.length_c   1.000
_cell.angle_alpha   90.00
_cell.angle_beta   90.00
_cell.angle_gamma   90.00
#
_symmetry.space_group_name_H-M   'P 1'
#
loop_
_entity.id
_entity.type
_entity.pdbx_description
1 polymer ?
#
loop_
_entity_poly.entity_id
_entity_poly.type
_entity_poly.pdbx_seq_one_letter_code
_entity_poly.pdbx_strand_id
1 'polypeptide(L)'
;MARNDSLDVADKVRLLRALAFQIRRKRPAEEAFTDVLEQEFRGGRHRLFRPASDALGESGFLAALMVLGLIGDEAAAVLTVVFDANDHRLLAGALEHLADHTERLA
;
A
#
# COMPACT_ATOMS: atom_id res chain seq x y z
N MET A 1 -24.12 11.64 9.29
CA MET A 1 -23.34 11.73 8.03
C MET A 1 -22.08 10.91 8.20
N ALA A 2 -22.06 9.67 7.72
CA ALA A 2 -20.85 8.84 7.70
C ALA A 2 -19.98 9.31 6.53
N ARG A 3 -18.91 10.07 6.82
CA ARG A 3 -17.89 10.43 5.82
C ARG A 3 -17.00 9.21 5.62
N ASN A 4 -16.85 8.77 4.37
CA ASN A 4 -15.95 7.70 3.88
C ASN A 4 -14.73 7.46 4.79
N ASP A 5 -14.81 6.43 5.64
CA ASP A 5 -13.69 5.92 6.45
C ASP A 5 -12.90 4.83 5.67
N SER A 6 -13.08 4.73 4.36
CA SER A 6 -12.43 3.75 3.50
C SER A 6 -11.97 4.35 2.17
N LEU A 7 -10.89 3.81 1.60
CA LEU A 7 -10.40 4.16 0.27
C LEU A 7 -11.35 3.63 -0.82
N ASP A 8 -11.66 4.47 -1.80
CA ASP A 8 -12.33 4.02 -3.02
C ASP A 8 -11.34 3.30 -3.96
N VAL A 9 -11.83 2.71 -5.05
CA VAL A 9 -10.98 1.96 -5.98
C VAL A 9 -9.91 2.84 -6.62
N ALA A 10 -10.24 4.07 -7.00
CA ALA A 10 -9.30 5.00 -7.63
C ALA A 10 -8.15 5.35 -6.67
N ASP A 11 -8.45 5.58 -5.39
CA ASP A 11 -7.47 5.76 -4.34
C ASP A 11 -6.56 4.55 -4.18
N LYS A 12 -7.12 3.34 -4.13
CA LYS A 12 -6.33 2.10 -3.97
C LYS A 12 -5.36 1.92 -5.14
N VAL A 13 -5.84 2.08 -6.37
CA VAL A 13 -5.02 1.99 -7.60
C VAL A 13 -3.91 3.04 -7.57
N ARG A 14 -4.23 4.30 -7.24
CA ARG A 14 -3.24 5.38 -7.14
C ARG A 14 -2.15 5.07 -6.14
N LEU A 15 -2.51 4.59 -4.95
CA LEU A 15 -1.55 4.26 -3.89
C LEU A 15 -0.65 3.08 -4.28
N LEU A 16 -1.22 2.01 -4.85
CA LEU A 16 -0.46 0.86 -5.32
C LEU A 16 0.54 1.25 -6.42
N ARG A 17 0.13 2.06 -7.40
CA ARG A 17 1.03 2.55 -8.46
C ARG A 17 2.11 3.48 -7.90
N ALA A 18 1.77 4.35 -6.94
CA ALA A 18 2.75 5.23 -6.28
C ALA A 18 3.81 4.41 -5.53
N LEU A 19 3.40 3.39 -4.78
CA LEU A 19 4.30 2.47 -4.09
C LEU A 19 5.19 1.69 -5.07
N ALA A 20 4.60 1.11 -6.11
CA ALA A 20 5.33 0.38 -7.16
C ALA A 20 6.42 1.26 -7.78
N PHE A 21 6.08 2.51 -8.13
CA PHE A 21 7.02 3.46 -8.70
C PHE A 21 8.19 3.79 -7.76
N GLN A 22 7.92 4.03 -6.49
CA GLN A 22 8.96 4.36 -5.50
C GLN A 22 9.87 3.17 -5.20
N ILE A 23 9.30 1.99 -4.99
CA ILE A 23 10.06 0.76 -4.71
C ILE A 23 10.93 0.37 -5.90
N ARG A 24 10.42 0.52 -7.13
CA ARG A 24 11.20 0.25 -8.36
C ARG A 24 12.47 1.10 -8.45
N ARG A 25 12.52 2.26 -7.78
CA ARG A 25 13.72 3.13 -7.68
C ARG A 25 14.69 2.69 -6.56
N LYS A 26 14.63 1.41 -6.14
CA LYS A 26 15.47 0.79 -5.11
C LYS A 26 15.31 1.42 -3.73
N ARG A 27 14.10 1.91 -3.42
CA ARG A 27 13.79 2.36 -2.07
C ARG A 27 13.21 1.21 -1.26
N PRO A 28 13.59 1.08 0.03
CA PRO A 28 12.92 0.15 0.94
C PRO A 28 11.41 0.40 0.96
N ALA A 29 10.62 -0.67 0.98
CA ALA A 29 9.17 -0.56 0.88
C ALA A 29 8.55 0.25 2.03
N GLU A 30 9.08 0.09 3.25
CA GLU A 30 8.61 0.83 4.43
C GLU A 30 8.91 2.32 4.34
N GLU A 31 10.09 2.71 3.86
CA GLU A 31 10.43 4.11 3.60
C GLU A 31 9.54 4.70 2.50
N ALA A 32 9.37 3.97 1.39
CA ALA A 32 8.50 4.39 0.30
C ALA A 32 7.05 4.58 0.78
N PHE A 33 6.57 3.71 1.67
CA PHE A 33 5.22 3.81 2.21
C PHE A 33 5.08 4.93 3.23
N THR A 34 6.08 5.14 4.08
CA THR A 34 6.13 6.29 5.01
C THR A 34 5.95 7.60 4.25
N ASP A 35 6.65 7.78 3.12
CA ASP A 35 6.53 8.99 2.31
C ASP A 35 5.14 9.14 1.68
N VAL A 36 4.50 8.03 1.28
CA VAL A 36 3.10 8.06 0.80
C VAL A 36 2.17 8.48 1.93
N LEU A 37 2.31 7.92 3.13
CA LEU A 37 1.48 8.27 4.28
C LEU A 37 1.66 9.74 4.68
N GLU A 38 2.89 10.26 4.66
CA GLU A 38 3.16 11.68 4.91
C GLU A 38 2.48 12.59 3.89
N GLN A 39 2.48 12.21 2.61
CA GLN A 39 1.79 12.97 1.57
C GLN A 39 0.27 13.03 1.83
N GLU A 40 -0.34 11.90 2.21
CA GLU A 40 -1.77 11.84 2.52
C GLU A 40 -2.13 12.59 3.82
N PHE A 41 -1.24 12.59 4.80
CA PHE A 41 -1.34 13.41 6.00
C PHE A 41 -1.32 14.90 5.68
N ARG A 42 -0.39 15.36 4.85
CA ARG A 42 -0.37 16.76 4.37
C ARG A 42 -1.64 17.10 3.58
N GLY A 43 -2.26 16.12 2.93
CA GLY A 43 -3.58 16.23 2.29
C GLY A 43 -4.77 16.23 3.26
N GLY A 44 -4.56 16.16 4.57
CA GLY A 44 -5.61 16.23 5.60
C GLY A 44 -6.34 14.91 5.87
N ARG A 45 -5.87 13.78 5.32
CA ARG A 45 -6.54 12.46 5.43
C ARG A 45 -6.08 11.65 6.64
N HIS A 46 -5.63 12.31 7.71
CA HIS A 46 -5.05 11.67 8.90
C HIS A 46 -5.89 10.53 9.45
N ARG A 47 -7.20 10.72 9.62
CA ARG A 47 -8.10 9.71 10.18
C ARG A 47 -8.06 8.38 9.40
N LEU A 48 -7.93 8.44 8.08
CA LEU A 48 -7.94 7.27 7.20
C LEU A 48 -6.59 6.53 7.20
N PHE A 49 -5.48 7.28 7.24
CA PHE A 49 -4.14 6.71 7.10
C PHE A 49 -3.42 6.46 8.43
N ARG A 50 -3.92 7.01 9.54
CA ARG A 50 -3.31 6.83 10.87
C ARG A 50 -3.18 5.35 11.26
N PRO A 51 -4.21 4.50 11.11
CA PRO A 51 -4.10 3.09 11.47
C PRO A 51 -3.01 2.35 10.69
N ALA A 52 -2.81 2.70 9.41
CA ALA A 52 -1.77 2.12 8.58
C ALA A 52 -0.37 2.58 9.00
N SER A 53 -0.21 3.84 9.42
CA SER A 53 1.04 4.35 9.98
C SER A 53 1.40 3.66 11.29
N ASP A 54 0.42 3.41 12.16
CA ASP A 54 0.64 2.71 13.42
C ASP A 54 1.01 1.23 13.13
N ALA A 55 0.28 0.56 12.23
CA ALA A 55 0.57 -0.81 11.79
C ALA A 55 1.93 -0.95 11.10
N LEU A 56 2.39 0.07 10.36
CA LEU A 56 3.69 0.06 9.71
C LEU A 56 4.81 0.02 10.75
N GLY A 57 4.69 0.80 11.83
CA GLY A 57 5.68 0.82 12.92
C GLY A 57 5.67 -0.42 13.80
N GLU A 58 4.51 -1.08 13.96
CA GLU A 58 4.35 -2.21 14.87
C GLU A 58 4.51 -3.58 14.19
N SER A 59 3.96 -3.73 12.98
CA SER A 59 3.77 -5.01 12.30
C SER A 59 4.36 -5.04 10.89
N GLY A 60 4.92 -3.92 10.41
CA GLY A 60 5.64 -3.83 9.15
C GLY A 60 4.76 -3.57 7.92
N PHE A 61 5.42 -3.55 6.76
CA PHE A 61 4.85 -3.11 5.48
C PHE A 61 3.53 -3.80 5.11
N LEU A 62 3.47 -5.13 5.12
CA LEU A 62 2.30 -5.89 4.63
C LEU A 62 1.07 -5.68 5.53
N ALA A 63 1.26 -5.65 6.85
CA ALA A 63 0.17 -5.39 7.79
C ALA A 63 -0.44 -4.01 7.54
N ALA A 64 0.39 -3.01 7.27
CA ALA A 64 -0.07 -1.66 6.97
C ALA A 64 -0.85 -1.57 5.64
N LEU A 65 -0.48 -2.36 4.62
CA LEU A 65 -1.27 -2.47 3.38
C LEU A 65 -2.65 -3.11 3.62
N MET A 66 -2.70 -4.15 4.45
CA MET A 66 -3.95 -4.81 4.83
C MET A 66 -4.89 -3.88 5.58
N VAL A 67 -4.36 -3.07 6.50
CA VAL A 67 -5.13 -2.09 7.27
C VAL A 67 -5.78 -1.03 6.38
N LEU A 68 -5.12 -0.61 5.30
CA LEU A 68 -5.74 0.28 4.28
C LEU A 68 -6.71 -0.46 3.34
N GLY A 69 -6.79 -1.79 3.43
CA GLY A 69 -7.55 -2.61 2.49
C GLY A 69 -7.00 -2.54 1.07
N LEU A 70 -5.69 -2.31 0.91
CA LEU A 70 -5.00 -2.36 -0.39
C LEU A 70 -4.78 -3.81 -0.84
N ILE A 71 -4.67 -4.72 0.13
CA ILE A 71 -4.54 -6.17 -0.09
C ILE A 71 -5.43 -6.91 0.92
N GLY A 72 -5.95 -8.07 0.53
CA GLY A 72 -6.63 -9.03 1.42
C GLY A 72 -5.68 -10.14 1.89
N ASP A 73 -6.22 -11.09 2.65
CA ASP A 73 -5.45 -12.17 3.27
C ASP A 73 -4.72 -13.05 2.25
N GLU A 74 -5.37 -13.40 1.14
CA GLU A 74 -4.77 -14.23 0.09
C GLU A 74 -3.62 -13.51 -0.61
N ALA A 75 -3.79 -12.21 -0.88
CA ALA A 75 -2.76 -11.39 -1.48
C ALA A 75 -1.59 -11.17 -0.51
N ALA A 76 -1.86 -10.99 0.78
CA ALA A 76 -0.84 -10.89 1.82
C ALA A 76 0.00 -12.17 1.90
N ALA A 77 -0.62 -13.35 1.91
CA ALA A 77 0.08 -14.63 1.98
C ALA A 77 1.06 -14.83 0.80
N VAL A 78 0.68 -14.42 -0.40
CA VAL A 78 1.57 -14.48 -1.58
C VAL A 78 2.63 -13.38 -1.54
N LEU A 79 2.25 -12.16 -1.17
CA LEU A 79 3.17 -11.03 -1.10
C LEU A 79 4.24 -11.19 -0.02
N THR A 80 4.00 -11.95 1.06
CA THR A 80 5.04 -12.30 2.04
C THR A 80 6.24 -12.93 1.35
N VAL A 81 6.03 -13.92 0.48
CA VAL A 81 7.12 -14.59 -0.25
C VAL A 81 7.84 -13.61 -1.19
N VAL A 82 7.08 -12.72 -1.85
CA VAL A 82 7.64 -11.69 -2.74
C VAL A 82 8.49 -10.68 -1.97
N PHE A 83 8.01 -10.26 -0.79
CA PHE A 83 8.70 -9.33 0.08
C PHE A 83 9.99 -9.94 0.65
N ASP A 84 9.92 -11.18 1.14
CA ASP A 84 11.05 -11.91 1.70
C ASP A 84 12.15 -12.21 0.66
N ALA A 85 11.80 -12.27 -0.62
CA ALA A 85 12.78 -12.41 -1.71
C ALA A 85 13.71 -11.18 -1.83
N ASN A 86 13.38 -10.06 -1.20
CA ASN A 86 14.14 -8.80 -1.19
C ASN A 86 14.48 -8.27 -2.59
N ASP A 87 13.63 -8.60 -3.58
CA ASP A 87 13.73 -8.10 -4.95
C ASP A 87 12.73 -6.95 -5.16
N HIS A 88 13.27 -5.74 -5.24
CA HIS A 88 12.51 -4.51 -5.42
C HIS A 88 11.76 -4.47 -6.76
N ARG A 89 12.29 -5.09 -7.81
CA ARG A 89 11.63 -5.15 -9.12
C ARG A 89 10.46 -6.10 -9.07
N LEU A 90 10.63 -7.24 -8.40
CA LEU A 90 9.57 -8.21 -8.21
C LEU A 90 8.43 -7.63 -7.37
N LEU A 91 8.74 -7.01 -6.23
CA LEU A 91 7.74 -6.37 -5.36
C LEU A 91 7.01 -5.23 -6.09
N ALA A 92 7.74 -4.35 -6.77
CA ALA A 92 7.12 -3.29 -7.56
C ALA A 92 6.25 -3.84 -8.70
N GLY A 93 6.65 -4.93 -9.36
CA GLY A 93 5.84 -5.60 -10.38
C GLY A 93 4.56 -6.19 -9.81
N ALA A 94 4.64 -6.84 -8.64
CA ALA A 94 3.47 -7.40 -7.96
C ALA A 94 2.46 -6.31 -7.58
N LEU A 95 2.93 -5.18 -7.04
CA LEU A 95 2.07 -4.03 -6.70
C LEU A 95 1.42 -3.39 -7.93
N GLU A 96 2.14 -3.29 -9.05
CA GLU A 96 1.58 -2.79 -10.32
C GLU A 96 0.47 -3.71 -10.82
N HIS A 97 0.69 -5.02 -10.81
CA HIS A 97 -0.32 -5.99 -11.25
C HIS A 97 -1.53 -6.07 -10.31
N LEU A 98 -1.33 -5.85 -9.00
CA LEU A 98 -2.43 -5.67 -8.06
C LEU A 98 -3.24 -4.41 -8.36
N ALA A 99 -2.58 -3.30 -8.73
CA ALA A 99 -3.27 -2.09 -9.15
C ALA A 99 -4.12 -2.35 -10.41
N ASP A 100 -3.54 -2.99 -11.44
CA ASP A 100 -4.24 -3.35 -12.67
C ASP A 100 -5.43 -4.28 -12.41
N HIS A 101 -5.29 -5.24 -11.48
CA HIS A 101 -6.39 -6.12 -11.10
C HIS A 101 -7.50 -5.35 -10.38
N THR A 102 -7.15 -4.47 -9.43
CA THR A 102 -8.10 -3.65 -8.68
C THR A 102 -8.88 -2.73 -9.61
N GLU A 103 -8.20 -2.14 -10.60
CA GLU A 103 -8.83 -1.28 -11.62
C GLU A 103 -9.84 -2.04 -12.49
N ARG A 104 -9.57 -3.31 -12.84
CA ARG A 104 -10.50 -4.15 -13.61
C ARG A 104 -11.76 -4.57 -12.86
N LEU A 105 -11.76 -4.47 -11.52
CA LEU A 105 -12.91 -4.84 -10.68
C LEU A 105 -13.89 -3.68 -10.44
N ALA A 106 -13.52 -2.45 -10.81
CA ALA A 106 -14.39 -1.27 -10.76
C ALA A 106 -15.31 -1.18 -11.99
#